data_AF-A0A7R9ZJG9-F1
#
_entry.id   AF-A0A7R9ZJG9-F1
#
_cell.length_a   1.000
_cell.length_b   1.000
_cell.length_c   1.000
_cell.angle_alpha   90.00
_cell.angle_beta   90.00
_cell.angle_gamma   90.00
#
_symmetry.space_group_name_H-M   'P 1'
#
loop_
_entity.id
_entity.type
_entity.pdbx_description
1 polymer ?
#
loop_
_entity_poly.entity_id
_entity_poly.type
_entity_poly.pdbx_seq_one_letter_code
_entity_poly.pdbx_strand_id
1 'polypeptide(L)'
;DIVGMRKHHGLGMKHKDPALRHTVVALLGRFKTESGEKYHLMPLAWQSRSGLQPSIWVERMLTWYEKRKVPQGPVFRTSVGQRAKPVAYQPLLHQLLLDIQEDRPDLIPRGIDVVEEYAVGRSFRRGSNTQAINQKVDERDIDLNNRWRRFEAARGRQPRLQMQQHYADVMQMLPALLRYSAAL
;
A
#
# COMPACT_ATOMS: atom_id res chain seq x y z
N ASP A 1 -9.93 -3.04 3.23
CA ASP A 1 -10.44 -2.50 4.51
C ASP A 1 -9.93 -3.41 5.63
N ILE A 2 -10.38 -3.25 6.88
CA ILE A 2 -9.92 -4.10 8.00
C ILE A 2 -10.21 -5.59 7.75
N VAL A 3 -11.39 -5.93 7.21
CA VAL A 3 -11.82 -7.31 6.99
C VAL A 3 -10.95 -7.98 5.93
N GLY A 4 -10.78 -7.35 4.77
CA GLY A 4 -9.93 -7.85 3.70
C GLY A 4 -8.47 -8.03 4.16
N MET A 5 -7.92 -7.06 4.88
CA MET A 5 -6.54 -7.16 5.39
C MET A 5 -6.39 -8.32 6.38
N ARG A 6 -7.32 -8.46 7.34
CA ARG A 6 -7.28 -9.56 8.32
C ARG A 6 -7.32 -10.93 7.65
N LYS A 7 -8.22 -11.10 6.67
CA LYS A 7 -8.37 -12.36 5.92
C LYS A 7 -7.09 -12.80 5.22
N HIS A 8 -6.41 -11.87 4.56
CA HIS A 8 -5.31 -12.20 3.66
C HIS A 8 -3.92 -12.10 4.33
N HIS A 9 -3.76 -11.27 5.36
CA HIS A 9 -2.50 -11.14 6.09
C HIS A 9 -2.05 -12.48 6.70
N GLY A 10 -2.93 -13.15 7.46
CA GLY A 10 -2.58 -14.42 8.11
C GLY A 10 -2.22 -15.55 7.14
N LEU A 11 -2.83 -15.55 5.94
CA LEU A 11 -2.54 -16.54 4.90
C LEU A 11 -1.16 -16.30 4.26
N GLY A 12 -0.84 -15.05 3.93
CA GLY A 12 0.46 -14.70 3.34
C GLY A 12 1.64 -14.94 4.28
N MET A 13 1.42 -14.76 5.59
CA MET A 13 2.41 -15.03 6.63
C MET A 13 2.79 -16.50 6.76
N LYS A 14 1.83 -17.40 6.51
CA LYS A 14 1.98 -18.85 6.63
C LYS A 14 2.34 -19.52 5.29
N HIS A 15 2.78 -18.74 4.30
CA HIS A 15 3.16 -19.30 3.01
C HIS A 15 4.29 -20.33 3.18
N LYS A 16 4.13 -21.49 2.53
CA LYS A 16 5.06 -22.63 2.66
C LYS A 16 6.45 -22.30 2.16
N ASP A 17 6.52 -21.58 1.05
CA ASP A 17 7.76 -20.99 0.53
C ASP A 17 8.08 -19.68 1.28
N PRO A 18 9.21 -19.58 2.01
CA PRO A 18 9.65 -18.36 2.68
C PRO A 18 9.82 -17.16 1.75
N ALA A 19 10.25 -17.37 0.50
CA ALA A 19 10.46 -16.29 -0.47
C ALA A 19 9.14 -15.64 -0.92
N LEU A 20 8.03 -16.35 -0.73
CA LEU A 20 6.68 -15.89 -1.05
C LEU A 20 5.89 -15.49 0.19
N ARG A 21 6.52 -15.40 1.37
CA ARG A 21 5.86 -14.83 2.56
C ARG A 21 5.58 -13.36 2.34
N HIS A 22 4.34 -12.96 2.60
CA HIS A 22 3.86 -11.63 2.28
C HIS A 22 2.76 -11.18 3.24
N THR A 23 2.54 -9.87 3.27
CA THR A 23 1.31 -9.27 3.80
C THR A 23 0.46 -8.78 2.63
N VAL A 24 -0.83 -8.51 2.88
CA VAL A 24 -1.73 -8.01 1.84
C VAL A 24 -2.42 -6.73 2.32
N VAL A 25 -2.27 -5.67 1.53
CA VAL A 25 -3.10 -4.48 1.65
C VAL A 25 -4.34 -4.69 0.79
N ALA A 26 -5.49 -4.85 1.43
CA ALA A 26 -6.77 -4.99 0.75
C ALA A 26 -7.44 -3.63 0.60
N LEU A 27 -7.62 -3.18 -0.64
CA LEU A 27 -8.33 -1.94 -0.96
C LEU A 27 -9.77 -2.30 -1.38
N LEU A 28 -10.75 -1.75 -0.67
CA LEU A 28 -12.16 -1.97 -0.96
C LEU A 28 -12.61 -0.98 -2.03
N GLY A 29 -13.06 -1.48 -3.19
CA GLY A 29 -13.54 -0.67 -4.30
C GLY A 29 -14.97 -1.03 -4.70
N ARG A 30 -15.71 -0.03 -5.21
CA ARG A 30 -16.95 -0.25 -5.96
C ARG A 30 -16.59 -0.33 -7.44
N PHE A 31 -16.73 -1.51 -8.03
CA PHE A 31 -16.54 -1.68 -9.47
C PHE A 31 -17.89 -1.48 -10.15
N LYS A 32 -18.02 -0.38 -10.89
CA LYS A 32 -19.23 -0.13 -11.70
C LYS A 32 -19.32 -1.24 -12.74
N THR A 33 -20.46 -1.94 -12.76
CA THR A 33 -20.89 -3.08 -13.62
C THR A 33 -20.90 -4.49 -13.03
N GLU A 34 -20.45 -4.70 -11.80
CA GLU A 34 -20.63 -5.98 -11.11
C GLU A 34 -21.38 -5.76 -9.79
N SER A 35 -22.36 -6.61 -9.50
CA SER A 35 -23.02 -6.63 -8.20
C SER A 35 -22.03 -7.12 -7.14
N GLY A 36 -21.51 -6.19 -6.33
CA GLY A 36 -20.75 -6.53 -5.12
C GLY A 36 -19.56 -5.63 -4.82
N GLU A 37 -19.15 -5.63 -3.56
CA GLU A 37 -17.87 -5.07 -3.13
C GLU A 37 -16.74 -6.05 -3.47
N LYS A 38 -15.73 -5.62 -4.23
CA LYS A 38 -14.55 -6.43 -4.54
C LYS A 38 -13.29 -5.78 -3.95
N TYR A 39 -12.35 -6.64 -3.54
CA TYR A 39 -11.05 -6.19 -3.07
C TYR A 39 -10.06 -6.12 -4.24
N HIS A 40 -9.36 -5.00 -4.34
CA HIS A 40 -8.05 -4.98 -4.98
C HIS A 40 -7.01 -5.39 -3.93
N LEU A 41 -6.35 -6.52 -4.16
CA LEU A 41 -5.34 -7.05 -3.25
C LEU A 41 -3.96 -6.63 -3.73
N MET A 42 -3.17 -6.05 -2.83
CA MET A 42 -1.79 -5.67 -3.07
C MET A 42 -0.88 -6.48 -2.14
N PRO A 43 -0.32 -7.61 -2.61
CA PRO A 43 0.70 -8.33 -1.87
C PRO A 43 1.96 -7.48 -1.72
N LEU A 44 2.50 -7.44 -0.50
CA LEU A 44 3.76 -6.80 -0.18
C LEU A 44 4.67 -7.82 0.48
N ALA A 45 5.95 -7.83 0.09
CA ALA A 45 6.96 -8.70 0.69
C ALA A 45 6.95 -8.56 2.22
N TRP A 46 7.16 -9.69 2.91
CA TRP A 46 7.31 -9.71 4.37
C TRP A 46 8.37 -8.70 4.84
N GLN A 47 9.51 -8.72 4.14
CA GLN A 47 10.61 -7.81 4.36
C GLN A 47 11.17 -7.39 3.00
N SER A 48 11.50 -6.12 2.87
CA SER A 48 12.18 -5.58 1.69
C SER A 48 13.70 -5.71 1.85
N ARG A 49 14.46 -5.54 0.76
CA ARG A 49 15.92 -5.62 0.80
C ARG A 49 16.55 -4.58 1.72
N SER A 50 16.00 -3.37 1.80
CA SER A 50 16.45 -2.35 2.76
C SER A 50 16.05 -2.64 4.21
N GLY A 51 15.32 -3.73 4.46
CA GLY A 51 14.92 -4.18 5.79
C GLY A 51 13.56 -3.64 6.23
N LEU A 52 12.79 -2.95 5.38
CA LEU A 52 11.43 -2.53 5.72
C LEU A 52 10.57 -3.76 5.95
N GLN A 53 9.72 -3.73 6.99
CA GLN A 53 8.85 -4.85 7.37
C GLN A 53 7.37 -4.43 7.31
N PRO A 54 6.76 -4.30 6.10
CA PRO A 54 5.36 -3.88 5.95
C PRO A 54 4.38 -4.77 6.73
N SER A 55 4.70 -6.05 6.85
CA SER A 55 3.92 -7.03 7.58
C SER A 55 3.73 -6.69 9.06
N ILE A 56 4.79 -6.24 9.75
CA ILE A 56 4.74 -5.85 11.16
C ILE A 56 3.79 -4.67 11.35
N TRP A 57 3.80 -3.70 10.43
CA TRP A 57 2.89 -2.58 10.48
C TRP A 57 1.43 -2.98 10.28
N VAL A 58 1.17 -3.91 9.34
CA VAL A 58 -0.18 -4.48 9.15
C VAL A 58 -0.62 -5.26 10.39
N GLU A 59 0.24 -6.09 10.96
CA GLU A 59 -0.05 -6.88 12.17
C GLU A 59 -0.35 -5.97 13.37
N ARG A 60 0.50 -4.96 13.62
CA ARG A 60 0.29 -3.97 14.68
C ARG A 60 -1.01 -3.21 14.49
N MET A 61 -1.33 -2.81 13.27
CA MET A 61 -2.58 -2.14 12.94
C MET A 61 -3.80 -3.04 13.22
N LEU A 62 -3.76 -4.31 12.78
CA LEU A 62 -4.85 -5.27 13.02
C LEU A 62 -5.04 -5.54 14.52
N THR A 63 -3.95 -5.73 15.25
CA THR A 63 -3.93 -5.93 16.71
C THR A 63 -4.52 -4.72 17.44
N TRP A 64 -4.18 -3.50 17.00
CA TRP A 64 -4.72 -2.26 17.56
C TRP A 64 -6.23 -2.16 17.39
N TYR A 65 -6.75 -2.56 16.22
CA TYR A 65 -8.19 -2.57 15.93
C TYR A 65 -8.94 -3.65 16.70
N GLU A 66 -8.34 -4.83 16.86
CA GLU A 66 -8.87 -5.91 17.67
C GLU A 66 -9.03 -5.48 19.14
N LYS A 67 -8.00 -4.89 19.74
CA LYS A 67 -8.05 -4.35 21.11
C LYS A 67 -9.14 -3.29 21.30
N ARG A 68 -9.45 -2.54 20.24
CA ARG A 68 -10.53 -1.52 20.23
C ARG A 68 -11.91 -2.10 19.94
N LYS A 69 -12.03 -3.41 19.74
CA LYS A 69 -13.29 -4.08 19.37
C LYS A 69 -13.93 -3.48 18.12
N VAL A 70 -13.09 -3.12 17.15
CA VAL A 70 -13.49 -2.56 15.86
C VAL A 70 -13.24 -3.61 14.78
N PRO A 71 -14.26 -4.43 14.43
CA PRO A 71 -14.04 -5.61 13.61
C PRO A 71 -13.91 -5.30 12.12
N GLN A 72 -14.44 -4.16 11.65
CA GLN A 72 -14.61 -3.86 10.22
C GLN A 72 -14.55 -2.36 9.88
N GLY A 73 -14.50 -2.10 8.56
CA GLY A 73 -14.53 -0.77 7.97
C GLY A 73 -13.14 -0.24 7.56
N PRO A 74 -13.05 1.06 7.22
CA PRO A 74 -11.81 1.66 6.75
C PRO A 74 -10.70 1.63 7.80
N VAL A 75 -9.47 1.31 7.37
CA VAL A 75 -8.27 1.35 8.22
C VAL A 75 -7.87 2.78 8.57
N PHE A 76 -8.05 3.72 7.63
CA PHE A 76 -7.90 5.14 7.88
C PHE A 76 -9.29 5.74 8.05
N ARG A 77 -9.62 6.13 9.28
CA ARG A 77 -10.98 6.56 9.63
C ARG A 77 -11.02 7.77 10.55
N THR A 78 -12.13 8.49 10.47
CA THR A 78 -12.47 9.57 11.39
C THR A 78 -12.88 9.01 12.75
N SER A 79 -13.00 9.88 13.76
CA SER A 79 -13.49 9.52 15.10
C SER A 79 -14.86 8.84 15.09
N VAL A 80 -15.72 9.18 14.12
CA VAL A 80 -17.04 8.56 13.91
C VAL A 80 -17.01 7.32 13.00
N GLY A 81 -15.83 6.81 12.67
CA GLY A 81 -15.65 5.54 11.96
C GLY A 81 -15.76 5.61 10.42
N GLN A 82 -15.96 6.80 9.84
CA GLN A 82 -16.04 7.00 8.39
C GLN A 82 -14.65 7.01 7.74
N ARG A 83 -14.57 6.73 6.43
CA ARG A 83 -13.29 6.77 5.70
C ARG A 83 -12.69 8.18 5.77
N ALA A 84 -11.46 8.28 6.30
CA ALA A 84 -10.75 9.55 6.35
C ALA A 84 -10.25 9.96 4.94
N LYS A 85 -10.25 11.26 4.66
CA LYS A 85 -9.65 11.80 3.43
C LYS A 85 -8.13 11.82 3.58
N PRO A 86 -7.34 11.52 2.53
CA PRO A 86 -5.88 11.56 2.59
C PRO A 86 -5.32 12.90 3.08
N VAL A 87 -5.92 14.02 2.67
CA VAL A 87 -5.52 15.38 3.06
C VAL A 87 -5.58 15.61 4.58
N ALA A 88 -6.40 14.86 5.31
CA ALA A 88 -6.48 14.98 6.78
C ALA A 88 -5.18 14.55 7.47
N TYR A 89 -4.34 13.76 6.80
CA TYR A 89 -3.04 13.30 7.32
C TYR A 89 -1.88 14.18 6.83
N GLN A 90 -2.14 15.20 6.01
CA GLN A 90 -1.12 16.07 5.45
C GLN A 90 -0.32 16.82 6.53
N PRO A 91 -0.94 17.42 7.56
CA PRO A 91 -0.18 18.11 8.61
C PRO A 91 0.71 17.16 9.41
N LEU A 92 0.23 15.94 9.69
CA LEU A 92 1.02 14.93 10.39
C LEU A 92 2.24 14.49 9.57
N LEU A 93 2.07 14.31 8.26
CA LEU A 93 3.19 14.00 7.37
C LEU A 93 4.23 15.13 7.37
N HIS A 94 3.77 16.38 7.24
CA HIS A 94 4.67 17.53 7.22
C HIS A 94 5.45 17.65 8.52
N GLN A 95 4.79 17.50 9.67
CA GLN A 95 5.47 17.51 10.96
C GLN A 95 6.59 16.46 11.02
N LEU A 96 6.28 15.20 10.68
CA LEU A 96 7.28 14.13 10.70
C LEU A 96 8.47 14.40 9.76
N LEU A 97 8.23 14.99 8.59
CA LEU A 97 9.29 15.31 7.65
C LEU A 97 10.12 16.53 8.08
N LEU A 98 9.52 17.50 8.75
CA LEU A 98 10.22 18.64 9.35
C LEU A 98 11.11 18.17 10.51
N ASP A 99 10.61 17.30 11.38
CA ASP A 99 11.38 16.69 12.46
C ASP A 99 12.60 15.93 11.87
N ILE A 100 12.39 15.15 10.80
CA ILE A 100 13.49 14.46 10.09
C ILE A 100 14.47 15.45 9.46
N GLN A 101 14.00 16.55 8.87
CA GLN A 101 14.87 17.58 8.28
C GLN A 101 15.74 18.27 9.33
N GLU A 102 15.19 18.49 10.53
CA GLU A 102 15.92 19.05 11.66
C GLU A 102 16.99 18.09 12.18
N ASP A 103 16.62 16.83 12.44
CA ASP A 103 17.47 15.80 13.02
C ASP A 103 18.49 15.21 12.03
N ARG A 104 18.09 15.09 10.76
CA ARG A 104 18.82 14.41 9.68
C ARG A 104 18.83 15.25 8.40
N PRO A 105 19.51 16.41 8.42
CA PRO A 105 19.60 17.28 7.25
C PRO A 105 20.36 16.64 6.07
N ASP A 106 21.07 15.53 6.30
CA ASP A 106 21.67 14.69 5.26
C ASP A 106 20.63 13.91 4.45
N LEU A 107 19.45 13.61 5.03
CA LEU A 107 18.34 12.94 4.36
C LEU A 107 17.40 13.95 3.69
N ILE A 108 17.11 15.07 4.36
CA ILE A 108 16.30 16.16 3.83
C ILE A 108 17.08 17.46 4.04
N PRO A 109 17.68 18.05 3.00
CA PRO A 109 18.46 19.28 3.16
C PRO A 109 17.61 20.45 3.69
N ARG A 110 18.19 21.30 4.55
CA ARG A 110 17.50 22.46 5.17
C ARG A 110 16.95 23.49 4.16
N GLY A 111 17.50 23.52 2.95
CA GLY A 111 17.01 24.41 1.88
C GLY A 111 15.76 23.92 1.17
N ILE A 112 15.28 22.70 1.47
CA ILE A 112 14.04 22.16 0.89
C ILE A 112 12.85 22.63 1.72
N ASP A 113 11.89 23.29 1.06
CA ASP A 113 10.59 23.55 1.66
C ASP A 113 9.77 22.25 1.71
N VAL A 114 9.67 21.67 2.90
CA VAL A 114 8.96 20.40 3.13
C VAL A 114 7.46 20.53 2.83
N VAL A 115 6.88 21.70 3.12
CA VAL A 115 5.42 21.91 2.99
C VAL A 115 5.02 21.96 1.52
N GLU A 116 5.82 22.66 0.71
CA GLU A 116 5.60 22.80 -0.73
C GLU A 116 5.97 21.52 -1.52
N GLU A 117 7.07 20.86 -1.17
CA GLU A 117 7.57 19.74 -1.97
C GLU A 117 6.83 18.42 -1.70
N TYR A 118 6.37 18.21 -0.46
CA TYR A 118 5.84 16.92 -0.02
C TYR A 118 4.34 16.93 0.22
N ALA A 119 3.64 15.97 -0.39
CA ALA A 119 2.21 15.75 -0.15
C ALA A 119 1.83 14.27 -0.18
N VAL A 120 0.85 13.89 0.67
CA VAL A 120 0.36 12.50 0.83
C VAL A 120 -0.03 11.89 -0.53
N GLY A 121 -0.64 12.68 -1.42
CA GLY A 121 -1.10 12.21 -2.72
C GLY A 121 0.00 11.92 -3.76
N ARG A 122 1.25 12.36 -3.53
CA ARG A 122 2.34 12.26 -4.53
C ARG A 122 3.64 11.70 -3.97
N SER A 123 4.02 12.06 -2.75
CA SER A 123 5.37 11.83 -2.22
C SER A 123 5.67 10.35 -2.01
N PHE A 124 4.77 9.60 -1.38
CA PHE A 124 5.00 8.17 -1.12
C PHE A 124 5.17 7.37 -2.41
N ARG A 125 4.30 7.63 -3.40
CA ARG A 125 4.38 6.96 -4.71
C ARG A 125 5.62 7.37 -5.48
N ARG A 126 5.92 8.68 -5.53
CA ARG A 126 7.14 9.18 -6.19
C ARG A 126 8.38 8.55 -5.57
N GLY A 127 8.51 8.62 -4.23
CA GLY A 127 9.63 8.05 -3.50
C GLY A 127 9.77 6.54 -3.71
N SER A 128 8.68 5.78 -3.59
CA SER A 128 8.70 4.33 -3.82
C SER A 128 9.10 3.97 -5.26
N ASN A 129 8.57 4.67 -6.27
CA ASN A 129 8.92 4.42 -7.66
C ASN A 129 10.38 4.81 -7.96
N THR A 130 10.84 5.95 -7.46
CA THR A 130 12.24 6.37 -7.61
C THR A 130 13.18 5.35 -6.99
N GLN A 131 12.85 4.83 -5.80
CA GLN A 131 13.64 3.77 -5.18
C GLN A 131 13.61 2.49 -6.02
N ALA A 132 12.45 2.05 -6.53
CA ALA A 132 12.38 0.87 -7.40
C ALA A 132 13.25 1.01 -8.66
N ILE A 133 13.28 2.20 -9.26
CA ILE A 133 14.14 2.52 -10.41
C ILE A 133 15.62 2.42 -10.02
N ASN A 134 16.04 3.04 -8.91
CA ASN A 134 17.41 2.96 -8.41
C ASN A 134 17.83 1.50 -8.15
N GLN A 135 16.86 0.67 -7.75
CA GLN A 135 17.01 -0.74 -7.49
C GLN A 135 16.90 -1.64 -8.73
N LYS A 136 16.77 -1.05 -9.93
CA LYS A 136 16.69 -1.73 -11.23
C LYS A 136 15.53 -2.74 -11.33
N VAL A 137 14.40 -2.45 -10.68
CA VAL A 137 13.17 -3.23 -10.85
C VAL A 137 12.67 -3.06 -12.29
N ASP A 138 12.28 -4.16 -12.94
CA ASP A 138 11.74 -4.14 -14.30
C ASP A 138 10.51 -3.21 -14.39
N GLU A 139 10.43 -2.41 -15.45
CA GLU A 139 9.33 -1.46 -15.65
C GLU A 139 7.96 -2.15 -15.62
N ARG A 140 7.87 -3.38 -16.15
CA ARG A 140 6.62 -4.16 -16.13
C ARG A 140 6.21 -4.55 -14.72
N ASP A 141 7.17 -4.78 -13.81
CA ASP A 141 6.90 -5.05 -12.40
C ASP A 141 6.49 -3.77 -11.64
N ILE A 142 7.13 -2.63 -11.97
CA ILE A 142 6.72 -1.31 -11.45
C ILE A 142 5.30 -0.97 -11.89
N ASP A 143 4.97 -1.21 -13.15
CA ASP A 143 3.63 -1.00 -13.71
C ASP A 143 2.61 -1.98 -13.14
N LEU A 144 3.00 -3.24 -12.96
CA LEU A 144 2.20 -4.28 -12.29
C LEU A 144 1.82 -3.85 -10.87
N ASN A 145 2.76 -3.32 -10.09
CA ASN A 145 2.49 -2.82 -8.75
C ASN A 145 1.67 -1.51 -8.76
N ASN A 146 1.88 -0.66 -9.76
CA ASN A 146 1.19 0.63 -9.92
C ASN A 146 -0.10 0.58 -10.77
N ARG A 147 -0.67 -0.62 -11.00
CA ARG A 147 -1.86 -0.85 -11.85
C ARG A 147 -3.06 0.05 -11.52
N TRP A 148 -3.15 0.55 -10.29
CA TRP A 148 -4.14 1.55 -9.87
C TRP A 148 -4.22 2.79 -10.78
N ARG A 149 -3.09 3.23 -11.39
CA ARG A 149 -3.09 4.36 -12.36
C ARG A 149 -4.07 4.13 -13.51
N ARG A 150 -4.16 2.91 -14.02
CA ARG A 150 -5.08 2.56 -15.13
C ARG A 150 -6.54 2.60 -14.67
N PHE A 151 -6.82 2.28 -13.41
CA PHE A 151 -8.16 2.39 -12.83
C PHE A 151 -8.59 3.84 -12.59
N GLU A 152 -7.70 4.69 -12.07
CA GLU A 152 -7.98 6.12 -11.91
C GLU A 152 -8.19 6.82 -13.27
N ALA A 153 -7.31 6.56 -14.23
CA ALA A 153 -7.41 7.11 -15.58
C ALA A 153 -8.71 6.70 -16.29
N ALA A 154 -9.23 5.51 -15.99
CA ALA A 154 -10.47 5.03 -16.59
C ALA A 154 -11.73 5.75 -16.07
N ARG A 155 -11.64 6.61 -15.04
CA ARG A 155 -12.75 7.44 -14.51
C ARG A 155 -14.07 6.66 -14.31
N GLY A 156 -13.97 5.39 -13.92
CA GLY A 156 -15.14 4.51 -13.70
C GLY A 156 -15.69 3.82 -14.95
N ARG A 157 -15.03 3.92 -16.12
CA ARG A 157 -15.18 2.97 -17.23
C ARG A 157 -14.33 1.74 -16.91
N GLN A 158 -14.76 0.54 -17.30
CA GLN A 158 -13.90 -0.64 -17.18
C GLN A 158 -12.64 -0.42 -18.05
N PRO A 159 -11.43 -0.35 -17.46
CA PRO A 159 -10.24 -0.56 -18.26
C PRO A 159 -10.34 -1.99 -18.81
N ARG A 160 -10.04 -2.20 -20.09
CA ARG A 160 -9.92 -3.54 -20.68
C ARG A 160 -8.75 -4.26 -19.98
N LEU A 161 -9.02 -4.87 -18.85
CA LEU A 161 -8.11 -5.73 -18.12
C LEU A 161 -8.76 -7.10 -18.04
N GLN A 162 -8.04 -8.09 -18.54
CA GLN A 162 -8.43 -9.48 -18.46
C GLN A 162 -8.69 -9.84 -16.99
N MET A 163 -9.84 -10.45 -16.78
CA MET A 163 -10.37 -11.11 -15.58
C MET A 163 -9.30 -11.83 -14.73
N GLN A 164 -8.54 -11.08 -13.90
CA GLN A 164 -7.48 -11.61 -13.01
C GLN A 164 -7.57 -11.01 -11.59
N GLN A 165 -8.78 -10.81 -11.07
CA GLN A 165 -9.01 -10.12 -9.79
C GLN A 165 -9.60 -11.01 -8.70
N HIS A 166 -9.60 -12.33 -8.91
CA HIS A 166 -9.87 -13.25 -7.81
C HIS A 166 -8.58 -13.48 -7.00
N TYR A 167 -8.73 -13.77 -5.70
CA TYR A 167 -7.59 -14.09 -4.83
C TYR A 167 -6.71 -15.19 -5.45
N ALA A 168 -7.31 -16.18 -6.12
CA ALA A 168 -6.58 -17.22 -6.83
C ALA A 168 -5.62 -16.66 -7.91
N ASP A 169 -6.05 -15.67 -8.69
CA ASP A 169 -5.22 -15.05 -9.73
C ASP A 169 -4.07 -14.24 -9.12
N VAL A 170 -4.35 -13.51 -8.02
CA VAL A 170 -3.33 -12.78 -7.26
C VAL A 170 -2.29 -13.74 -6.68
N MET A 171 -2.74 -14.88 -6.15
CA MET A 171 -1.85 -15.91 -5.59
C MET A 171 -0.96 -16.54 -6.67
N GLN A 172 -1.50 -16.79 -7.87
CA GLN A 172 -0.71 -17.29 -9.01
C GLN A 172 0.34 -16.28 -9.48
N MET A 173 0.08 -14.98 -9.31
CA MET A 173 1.00 -13.91 -9.68
C MET A 173 1.92 -13.44 -8.55
N LEU A 174 1.88 -14.08 -7.36
CA LEU A 174 2.66 -13.65 -6.20
C LEU A 174 4.16 -13.42 -6.49
N PRO A 175 4.88 -14.34 -7.16
CA PRO A 175 6.31 -14.12 -7.42
C PRO A 175 6.56 -12.80 -8.15
N ALA A 176 5.71 -12.43 -9.12
CA ALA A 176 5.83 -11.18 -9.85
C ALA A 176 5.41 -9.96 -9.02
N LEU A 177 4.30 -10.06 -8.28
CA LEU A 177 3.78 -8.98 -7.44
C LEU A 177 4.73 -8.59 -6.31
N LEU A 178 5.48 -9.57 -5.78
CA LEU A 178 6.41 -9.34 -4.67
C LEU A 178 7.74 -8.73 -5.12
N ARG A 179 8.16 -8.88 -6.39
CA ARG A 179 9.45 -8.33 -6.87
C ARG A 179 9.61 -6.84 -6.60
N TYR A 180 8.54 -6.06 -6.79
CA TYR A 180 8.56 -4.63 -6.52
C TYR A 180 8.87 -4.33 -5.05
N SER A 181 8.06 -4.84 -4.14
CA SER A 181 8.18 -4.53 -2.70
C SER A 181 9.37 -5.21 -2.04
N ALA A 182 9.79 -6.38 -2.52
CA ALA A 182 10.99 -7.07 -2.06
C ALA A 182 12.27 -6.29 -2.42
N ALA A 183 12.28 -5.59 -3.56
CA ALA A 183 13.46 -4.87 -4.01
C ALA A 183 13.72 -3.55 -3.25
N LEU A 184 12.71 -2.95 -2.62
CA LEU A 184 12.83 -1.66 -1.93
C LEU A 184 13.77 -1.72 -0.73
#